data_AF-A0A0B3VY77-F1
#
_entry.id   AF-A0A0B3VY77-F1
#
_cell.length_a   1.000
_cell.length_b   1.000
_cell.length_c   1.000
_cell.angle_alpha   90.00
_cell.angle_beta   90.00
_cell.angle_gamma   90.00
#
_symmetry.space_group_name_H-M   'P 1'
#
loop_
_entity.id
_entity.type
_entity.pdbx_description
1 polymer ?
#
loop_
_entity_poly.entity_id
_entity_poly.type
_entity_poly.pdbx_seq_one_letter_code
_entity_poly.pdbx_strand_id
1 'polypeptide(L)'
;MKNKINGILENALREGKNIKLSSNDYKELIKYLNPIAKKFVRMLCDQGHIKSDIVNIVGSKFMGLRANFKLEKGTLKDLAQVDNIISKLRIKPKLISINGNDIDLFFQPNQVINLKSNNDYIDLVFSFIDYISEYKDLGIKFIGWNLENHQLISNIHNNDSNNSFTEELFNWSECDIYDWSEQLIGI
;
A
#
# COMPACT_ATOMS: atom_id res chain seq x y z
N MET A 1 10.12 3.85 -19.53
CA MET A 1 9.49 3.42 -18.27
C MET A 1 10.47 2.66 -17.37
N LYS A 2 11.08 1.55 -17.81
CA LYS A 2 12.17 0.85 -17.08
C LYS A 2 13.33 1.76 -16.66
N ASN A 3 13.77 2.67 -17.54
CA ASN A 3 14.93 3.55 -17.27
C ASN A 3 14.73 4.52 -16.10
N LYS A 4 13.51 5.00 -15.84
CA LYS A 4 13.25 5.92 -14.72
C LYS A 4 13.19 5.19 -13.37
N ILE A 5 12.56 4.02 -13.35
CA ILE A 5 12.49 3.18 -12.15
C ILE A 5 13.90 2.71 -11.77
N ASN A 6 14.67 2.21 -12.73
CA ASN A 6 16.06 1.81 -12.49
C ASN A 6 16.90 2.99 -11.97
N GLY A 7 16.78 4.17 -12.60
CA GLY A 7 17.49 5.36 -12.14
C GLY A 7 17.13 5.77 -10.70
N ILE A 8 15.87 5.65 -10.28
CA ILE A 8 15.47 5.94 -8.89
C ILE A 8 16.09 4.90 -7.93
N LEU A 9 16.03 3.61 -8.28
CA LEU A 9 16.52 2.53 -7.42
C LEU A 9 18.07 2.44 -7.35
N GLU A 10 18.76 2.88 -8.40
CA GLU A 10 20.23 2.95 -8.45
C GLU A 10 20.77 4.09 -7.58
N ASN A 11 20.09 5.23 -7.56
CA ASN A 11 20.49 6.42 -6.79
C ASN A 11 20.01 6.42 -5.34
N ALA A 12 19.17 5.46 -4.96
CA ALA A 12 18.61 5.35 -3.63
C ALA A 12 19.67 4.98 -2.58
N LEU A 13 19.54 5.55 -1.38
CA LEU A 13 20.35 5.16 -0.23
C LEU A 13 20.10 3.69 0.12
N ARG A 14 21.15 2.96 0.47
CA ARG A 14 21.07 1.54 0.85
C ARG A 14 21.50 1.35 2.29
N GLU A 15 20.71 0.59 3.05
CA GLU A 15 21.06 0.13 4.39
C GLU A 15 20.90 -1.39 4.44
N GLY A 16 22.02 -2.11 4.34
CA GLY A 16 22.01 -3.55 4.14
C GLY A 16 21.23 -3.90 2.87
N LYS A 17 20.17 -4.71 3.03
CA LYS A 17 19.29 -5.12 1.93
C LYS A 17 18.21 -4.08 1.57
N ASN A 18 18.03 -3.05 2.38
CA ASN A 18 16.93 -2.09 2.24
C ASN A 18 17.31 -0.92 1.33
N ILE A 19 16.36 -0.48 0.50
CA ILE A 19 16.40 0.73 -0.32
C ILE A 19 15.65 1.80 0.45
N LYS A 20 16.37 2.78 0.99
CA LYS A 20 15.79 3.93 1.66
C LYS A 20 15.49 5.01 0.63
N LEU A 21 14.20 5.25 0.40
CA LEU A 21 13.75 6.37 -0.40
C LEU A 21 13.31 7.52 0.50
N SER A 22 13.64 8.74 0.09
CA SER A 22 12.92 9.90 0.61
C SER A 22 11.45 9.82 0.21
N SER A 23 10.57 10.53 0.92
CA SER A 23 9.15 10.62 0.54
C SER A 23 8.99 11.09 -0.91
N ASN A 24 9.87 11.98 -1.38
CA ASN A 24 9.83 12.49 -2.76
C ASN A 24 10.22 11.43 -3.79
N ASP A 25 11.30 10.68 -3.56
CA ASP A 25 11.74 9.63 -4.49
C ASP A 25 10.73 8.48 -4.56
N TYR A 26 10.13 8.13 -3.43
CA TYR A 26 9.06 7.14 -3.38
C TYR A 26 7.82 7.61 -4.14
N LYS A 27 7.40 8.88 -3.96
CA LYS A 27 6.31 9.47 -4.74
C LYS A 27 6.61 9.49 -6.24
N GLU A 28 7.86 9.75 -6.63
CA GLU A 28 8.28 9.70 -8.04
C GLU A 28 8.26 8.26 -8.57
N LEU A 29 8.72 7.27 -7.78
CA LEU A 29 8.65 5.85 -8.13
C LEU A 29 7.21 5.41 -8.40
N ILE A 30 6.27 5.76 -7.51
CA ILE A 30 4.85 5.39 -7.60
C ILE A 30 4.21 5.85 -8.92
N LYS A 31 4.61 7.02 -9.45
CA LYS A 31 4.09 7.55 -10.73
C LYS A 31 4.33 6.59 -11.89
N TYR A 32 5.41 5.80 -11.84
CA TYR A 32 5.76 4.84 -12.89
C TYR A 32 5.49 3.38 -12.48
N LEU A 33 5.22 3.14 -11.20
CA LEU A 33 5.07 1.79 -10.64
C LEU A 33 3.79 1.10 -11.10
N ASN A 34 2.65 1.81 -11.11
CA ASN A 34 1.33 1.23 -11.33
C ASN A 34 1.21 0.37 -12.62
N PRO A 35 1.67 0.84 -13.80
CA PRO A 35 1.63 0.03 -15.04
C PRO A 35 2.42 -1.28 -14.98
N ILE A 36 3.34 -1.42 -14.03
CA ILE A 36 4.21 -2.58 -13.89
C ILE A 36 4.16 -3.21 -12.48
N ALA A 37 3.17 -2.86 -11.65
CA ALA A 37 3.17 -3.18 -10.22
C ALA A 37 3.38 -4.68 -9.97
N LYS A 38 2.64 -5.56 -10.67
CA LYS A 38 2.80 -7.02 -10.57
C LYS A 38 4.21 -7.50 -10.96
N LYS A 39 4.79 -6.93 -12.02
CA LYS A 39 6.17 -7.26 -12.46
C LYS A 39 7.20 -6.81 -11.43
N PHE A 40 6.99 -5.63 -10.84
CA PHE A 40 7.85 -5.09 -9.79
C PHE A 40 7.79 -5.96 -8.53
N VAL A 41 6.59 -6.33 -8.06
CA VAL A 41 6.39 -7.26 -6.95
C VAL A 41 7.11 -8.58 -7.22
N ARG A 42 6.91 -9.20 -8.39
CA ARG A 42 7.58 -10.46 -8.75
C ARG A 42 9.11 -10.31 -8.71
N MET A 43 9.65 -9.23 -9.27
CA MET A 43 11.08 -8.96 -9.24
C MET A 43 11.64 -8.89 -7.81
N LEU A 44 10.95 -8.21 -6.88
CA LEU A 44 11.38 -8.17 -5.47
C LEU A 44 11.25 -9.55 -4.80
N CYS A 45 10.25 -10.34 -5.17
CA CYS A 45 10.07 -11.70 -4.66
C CYS A 45 11.18 -12.65 -5.12
N ASP A 46 11.57 -12.58 -6.40
CA ASP A 46 12.67 -13.38 -6.98
C ASP A 46 14.01 -13.05 -6.31
N GLN A 47 14.14 -11.84 -5.75
CA GLN A 47 15.28 -11.41 -4.94
C GLN A 47 15.18 -11.82 -3.45
N GLY A 48 14.11 -12.52 -3.04
CA GLY A 48 13.93 -13.02 -1.67
C GLY A 48 13.23 -12.05 -0.72
N HIS A 49 12.61 -10.99 -1.22
CA HIS A 49 12.03 -9.91 -0.40
C HIS A 49 10.51 -9.89 -0.40
N ILE A 50 9.89 -11.05 -0.49
CA ILE A 50 8.46 -11.14 -0.69
C ILE A 50 7.61 -10.50 0.42
N LYS A 51 7.94 -10.75 1.69
CA LYS A 51 7.15 -10.30 2.84
C LYS A 51 7.49 -8.88 3.32
N SER A 52 8.51 -8.27 2.73
CA SER A 52 9.12 -7.02 3.21
C SER A 52 9.04 -5.95 2.12
N ASP A 53 8.76 -4.71 2.48
CA ASP A 53 8.99 -3.61 1.54
C ASP A 53 10.48 -3.26 1.59
N ILE A 54 11.24 -3.69 0.57
CA ILE A 54 12.64 -3.25 0.45
C ILE A 54 12.70 -1.73 0.37
N VAL A 55 11.68 -1.11 -0.22
CA VAL A 55 11.58 0.33 -0.43
C VAL A 55 11.01 0.96 0.83
N ASN A 56 11.87 1.14 1.83
CA ASN A 56 11.49 1.79 3.06
C ASN A 56 11.39 3.30 2.85
N ILE A 57 10.22 3.84 3.16
CA ILE A 57 10.08 5.27 3.44
C ILE A 57 10.69 5.50 4.83
N VAL A 58 11.69 6.38 4.91
CA VAL A 58 12.41 6.65 6.16
C VAL A 58 11.42 7.02 7.29
N GLY A 59 11.52 6.33 8.43
CA GLY A 59 10.75 6.64 9.64
C GLY A 59 9.35 6.01 9.73
N SER A 60 8.95 5.17 8.77
CA SER A 60 7.60 4.60 8.72
C SER A 60 7.62 3.07 8.69
N LYS A 61 6.95 2.42 9.66
CA LYS A 61 6.68 0.97 9.66
C LYS A 61 5.19 0.75 9.52
N PHE A 62 4.70 0.78 8.29
CA PHE A 62 3.28 0.49 8.02
C PHE A 62 3.09 -0.98 7.65
N MET A 63 2.06 -1.57 8.24
CA MET A 63 1.65 -2.95 8.00
C MET A 63 0.33 -2.91 7.23
N GLY A 64 0.24 -3.62 6.11
CA GLY A 64 -0.92 -3.67 5.25
C GLY A 64 -0.58 -3.59 3.77
N LEU A 65 -1.61 -3.85 2.98
CA LEU A 65 -1.67 -3.51 1.56
C LEU A 65 -2.03 -2.01 1.46
N ARG A 66 -1.34 -1.27 0.60
CA ARG A 66 -1.39 0.19 0.59
C ARG A 66 -1.74 0.75 -0.77
N ALA A 67 -2.67 1.69 -0.77
CA ALA A 67 -3.01 2.50 -1.92
C ALA A 67 -2.98 3.99 -1.54
N ASN A 68 -2.97 4.86 -2.54
CA ASN A 68 -3.14 6.29 -2.30
C ASN A 68 -3.88 6.98 -3.43
N PHE A 69 -4.37 8.17 -3.15
CA PHE A 69 -4.84 9.12 -4.16
C PHE A 69 -4.48 10.54 -3.75
N LYS A 70 -4.63 11.48 -4.69
CA LYS A 70 -4.39 12.90 -4.44
C LYS A 70 -5.67 13.70 -4.61
N LEU A 71 -5.94 14.58 -3.66
CA LEU A 71 -6.98 15.58 -3.79
C LEU A 71 -6.53 16.70 -4.75
N GLU A 72 -7.47 17.18 -5.56
CA GLU A 72 -7.25 18.39 -6.35
C GLU A 72 -7.17 19.61 -5.42
N LYS A 73 -6.28 20.57 -5.71
CA LYS A 73 -6.10 21.75 -4.86
C LYS A 73 -7.37 22.60 -4.85
N GLY A 74 -8.05 22.70 -3.70
CA GLY A 74 -9.16 23.62 -3.46
C GLY A 74 -9.50 23.74 -1.98
N THR A 75 -9.48 24.96 -1.44
CA THR A 75 -9.68 25.27 -0.02
C THR A 75 -11.02 24.72 0.52
N LEU A 76 -10.96 24.04 1.67
CA LEU A 76 -12.08 23.70 2.58
C LEU A 76 -13.08 22.60 2.15
N LYS A 77 -12.85 21.83 1.06
CA LYS A 77 -13.72 20.70 0.65
C LYS A 77 -13.07 19.31 0.74
N ASP A 78 -11.96 19.21 1.45
CA ASP A 78 -11.07 18.04 1.37
C ASP A 78 -11.67 16.77 1.99
N LEU A 79 -12.32 16.86 3.16
CA LEU A 79 -12.93 15.71 3.82
C LEU A 79 -14.14 15.15 3.07
N ALA A 80 -15.01 16.00 2.52
CA ALA A 80 -16.17 15.54 1.74
C ALA A 80 -15.75 14.81 0.44
N GLN A 81 -14.61 15.20 -0.16
CA GLN A 81 -14.04 14.48 -1.29
C GLN A 81 -13.45 13.14 -0.87
N VAL A 82 -12.75 13.09 0.27
CA VAL A 82 -12.28 11.83 0.87
C VAL A 82 -13.47 10.91 1.11
N ASP A 83 -14.51 11.36 1.83
CA ASP A 83 -15.71 10.57 2.10
C ASP A 83 -16.38 10.04 0.83
N ASN A 84 -16.51 10.88 -0.20
CA ASN A 84 -17.07 10.47 -1.49
C ASN A 84 -16.23 9.36 -2.15
N ILE A 85 -14.90 9.48 -2.16
CA ILE A 85 -14.01 8.46 -2.73
C ILE A 85 -14.08 7.18 -1.91
N ILE A 86 -14.00 7.28 -0.58
CA ILE A 86 -14.03 6.14 0.34
C ILE A 86 -15.37 5.40 0.26
N SER A 87 -16.49 6.13 0.12
CA SER A 87 -17.83 5.53 0.01
C SER A 87 -18.01 4.65 -1.24
N LYS A 88 -17.18 4.84 -2.27
CA LYS A 88 -17.18 4.02 -3.49
C LYS A 88 -16.38 2.74 -3.36
N LEU A 89 -15.50 2.65 -2.36
CA LEU A 89 -14.69 1.45 -2.15
C LEU A 89 -15.58 0.33 -1.61
N ARG A 90 -15.56 -0.81 -2.31
CA ARG A 90 -16.26 -2.01 -1.87
C ARG A 90 -15.68 -2.58 -0.58
N ILE A 91 -14.35 -2.50 -0.43
CA ILE A 91 -13.62 -2.91 0.77
C ILE A 91 -13.16 -1.65 1.49
N LYS A 92 -13.57 -1.49 2.75
CA LYS A 92 -13.17 -0.36 3.59
C LYS A 92 -11.78 -0.60 4.17
N PRO A 93 -10.87 0.38 4.07
CA PRO A 93 -9.54 0.27 4.69
C PRO A 93 -9.66 0.28 6.22
N LYS A 94 -8.66 -0.29 6.88
CA LYS A 94 -8.54 -0.18 8.34
C LYS A 94 -8.23 1.26 8.75
N LEU A 95 -7.40 1.93 7.96
CA LEU A 95 -6.80 3.20 8.30
C LEU A 95 -6.71 4.11 7.05
N ILE A 96 -7.02 5.39 7.25
CA ILE A 96 -6.80 6.48 6.30
C ILE A 96 -5.85 7.49 6.96
N SER A 97 -4.79 7.84 6.24
CA SER A 97 -3.86 8.89 6.66
C SER A 97 -3.94 10.06 5.67
N ILE A 98 -4.24 11.25 6.17
CA ILE A 98 -4.36 12.49 5.41
C ILE A 98 -3.10 13.32 5.66
N ASN A 99 -2.36 13.64 4.59
CA ASN A 99 -1.17 14.48 4.66
C ASN A 99 -1.25 15.57 3.59
N GLY A 100 -1.94 16.66 3.93
CA GLY A 100 -2.35 17.67 2.97
C GLY A 100 -3.22 17.03 1.88
N ASN A 101 -2.80 17.11 0.63
CA ASN A 101 -3.54 16.55 -0.49
C ASN A 101 -3.24 15.06 -0.75
N ASP A 102 -2.27 14.46 -0.07
CA ASP A 102 -1.94 13.05 -0.23
C ASP A 102 -2.75 12.21 0.77
N ILE A 103 -3.57 11.29 0.26
CA ILE A 103 -4.44 10.43 1.06
C ILE A 103 -3.97 8.99 0.90
N ASP A 104 -3.44 8.41 1.98
CA ASP A 104 -2.97 7.04 2.01
C ASP A 104 -4.02 6.11 2.65
N LEU A 105 -4.26 4.98 2.00
CA LEU A 105 -5.22 3.95 2.40
C LEU A 105 -4.47 2.69 2.82
N PHE A 106 -4.78 2.19 4.01
CA PHE A 106 -4.13 1.02 4.59
C PHE A 106 -5.15 -0.10 4.82
N PHE A 107 -4.96 -1.19 4.10
CA PHE A 107 -5.77 -2.39 4.19
C PHE A 107 -5.02 -3.45 4.99
N GLN A 108 -5.44 -3.63 6.24
CA GLN A 108 -4.98 -4.72 7.10
C GLN A 108 -6.03 -5.82 7.11
N PRO A 109 -5.64 -7.09 7.29
CA PRO A 109 -6.63 -8.14 7.47
C PRO A 109 -7.35 -7.94 8.81
N ASN A 110 -8.67 -8.15 8.82
CA ASN A 110 -9.54 -8.03 10.00
C ASN A 110 -9.51 -9.29 10.90
N GLN A 111 -8.82 -10.33 10.44
CA GLN A 111 -8.60 -11.59 11.14
C GLN A 111 -7.24 -12.16 10.77
N VAL A 112 -6.83 -13.24 11.44
CA VAL A 112 -5.60 -13.95 11.07
C VAL A 112 -5.80 -14.61 9.70
N ILE A 113 -4.89 -14.34 8.76
CA ILE A 113 -4.90 -14.97 7.45
C ILE A 113 -3.72 -15.94 7.31
N ASN A 114 -3.95 -17.05 6.64
CA ASN A 114 -2.96 -18.09 6.41
C ASN A 114 -2.35 -17.98 5.01
N LEU A 115 -1.03 -17.80 4.94
CA LEU A 115 -0.28 -17.76 3.68
C LEU A 115 0.80 -18.83 3.72
N LYS A 116 0.54 -19.98 3.08
CA LYS A 116 1.36 -21.19 3.20
C LYS A 116 2.70 -21.11 2.48
N SER A 117 2.75 -20.22 1.50
CA SER A 117 3.87 -20.15 0.57
C SER A 117 4.13 -18.70 0.18
N ASN A 118 5.29 -18.50 -0.42
CA ASN A 118 5.60 -17.24 -1.06
C ASN A 118 4.65 -16.98 -2.26
N ASN A 119 4.23 -18.00 -3.00
CA ASN A 119 3.29 -17.77 -4.09
C ASN A 119 1.93 -17.28 -3.58
N ASP A 120 1.43 -17.82 -2.47
CA ASP A 120 0.17 -17.38 -1.85
C ASP A 120 0.20 -15.89 -1.51
N TYR A 121 1.36 -15.42 -1.02
CA TYR A 121 1.57 -14.02 -0.73
C TYR A 121 1.61 -13.17 -2.01
N ILE A 122 2.28 -13.62 -3.07
CA ILE A 122 2.30 -12.92 -4.36
C ILE A 122 0.88 -12.81 -4.92
N ASP A 123 0.13 -13.91 -4.88
CA ASP A 123 -1.25 -13.96 -5.37
C ASP A 123 -2.14 -12.99 -4.58
N LEU A 124 -1.96 -12.91 -3.25
CA LEU A 124 -2.66 -11.92 -2.42
C LEU A 124 -2.35 -10.49 -2.86
N VAL A 125 -1.07 -10.16 -3.05
CA VAL A 125 -0.66 -8.81 -3.49
C VAL A 125 -1.16 -8.52 -4.91
N PHE A 126 -1.17 -9.52 -5.79
CA PHE A 126 -1.66 -9.38 -7.16
C PHE A 126 -3.16 -9.13 -7.21
N SER A 127 -3.93 -9.85 -6.40
CA SER A 127 -5.37 -9.64 -6.28
C SER A 127 -5.70 -8.25 -5.70
N PHE A 128 -4.88 -7.73 -4.78
CA PHE A 128 -5.01 -6.35 -4.31
C PHE A 128 -4.71 -5.33 -5.41
N ILE A 129 -3.66 -5.54 -6.20
CA ILE A 129 -3.35 -4.67 -7.35
C ILE A 129 -4.51 -4.65 -8.35
N ASP A 130 -5.12 -5.81 -8.61
CA ASP A 130 -6.30 -5.90 -9.48
C ASP A 130 -7.48 -5.12 -8.91
N TYR A 131 -7.80 -5.30 -7.62
CA TYR A 131 -8.83 -4.53 -6.93
C TYR A 131 -8.60 -3.01 -7.04
N ILE A 132 -7.38 -2.53 -6.78
CA ILE A 132 -7.08 -1.10 -6.87
C ILE A 132 -7.22 -0.57 -8.30
N SER A 133 -6.92 -1.40 -9.30
CA SER A 133 -7.03 -1.01 -10.71
C SER A 133 -8.47 -0.71 -11.15
N GLU A 134 -9.48 -1.25 -10.45
CA GLU A 134 -10.90 -0.93 -10.67
C GLU A 134 -11.21 0.55 -10.35
N TYR A 135 -10.42 1.18 -9.47
CA TYR A 135 -10.61 2.56 -9.02
C TYR A 135 -9.61 3.55 -9.63
N LYS A 136 -8.91 3.16 -10.70
CA LYS A 136 -7.93 4.02 -11.38
C LYS A 136 -8.51 5.36 -11.84
N ASP A 137 -9.79 5.39 -12.21
CA ASP A 137 -10.49 6.59 -12.69
C ASP A 137 -10.77 7.60 -11.55
N LEU A 138 -10.77 7.12 -10.30
CA LEU A 138 -10.77 7.96 -9.10
C LEU A 138 -9.35 8.41 -8.70
N GLY A 139 -8.33 8.06 -9.49
CA GLY A 139 -6.94 8.38 -9.23
C GLY A 139 -6.27 7.50 -8.17
N ILE A 140 -6.95 6.45 -7.69
CA ILE A 140 -6.40 5.53 -6.68
C ILE A 140 -5.32 4.66 -7.30
N LYS A 141 -4.20 4.53 -6.58
CA LYS A 141 -2.97 3.90 -7.04
C LYS A 141 -2.42 2.96 -5.99
N PHE A 142 -1.88 1.85 -6.46
CA PHE A 142 -1.08 0.95 -5.63
C PHE A 142 0.23 1.64 -5.24
N ILE A 143 0.59 1.57 -3.97
CA ILE A 143 1.84 2.14 -3.46
C ILE A 143 2.72 1.12 -2.75
N GLY A 144 2.17 0.07 -2.14
CA GLY A 144 3.01 -0.90 -1.43
C GLY A 144 2.26 -2.04 -0.77
N TRP A 145 3.03 -2.98 -0.23
CA TRP A 145 2.51 -4.17 0.45
C TRP A 145 3.54 -4.60 1.50
N ASN A 146 3.24 -4.41 2.78
CA ASN A 146 4.11 -4.90 3.85
C ASN A 146 3.25 -5.63 4.87
N LEU A 147 3.31 -6.95 4.90
CA LEU A 147 2.55 -7.76 5.86
C LEU A 147 3.51 -8.50 6.82
N GLU A 148 4.63 -7.89 7.23
CA GLU A 148 5.51 -8.43 8.28
C GLU A 148 4.85 -8.44 9.70
N ASN A 149 3.59 -8.88 9.81
CA ASN A 149 2.88 -9.04 11.07
C ASN A 149 2.65 -10.53 11.38
N HIS A 150 3.47 -11.10 12.26
CA HIS A 150 3.34 -12.49 12.71
C HIS A 150 2.08 -12.75 13.55
N GLN A 151 1.38 -11.71 14.02
CA GLN A 151 0.11 -11.85 14.74
C GLN A 151 -1.09 -11.92 13.79
N LEU A 152 -0.97 -11.38 12.58
CA LEU A 152 -2.05 -11.34 11.59
C LEU A 152 -1.83 -12.31 10.42
N ILE A 153 -0.61 -12.81 10.24
CA ILE A 153 -0.23 -13.74 9.18
C ILE A 153 0.28 -15.05 9.79
N SER A 154 -0.41 -16.15 9.54
CA SER A 154 0.06 -17.51 9.86
C SER A 154 0.63 -18.21 8.63
N ASN A 155 1.40 -19.27 8.86
CA ASN A 155 1.94 -20.13 7.80
C ASN A 155 1.75 -21.61 8.18
N ILE A 156 0.50 -22.07 8.11
CA ILE A 156 0.09 -23.44 8.42
C ILE A 156 -0.14 -24.17 7.09
N HIS A 157 0.80 -25.04 6.71
CA HIS A 157 0.78 -25.74 5.42
C HIS A 157 -0.50 -26.56 5.16
N ASN A 158 -1.15 -27.06 6.21
CA ASN A 158 -2.28 -28.00 6.12
C ASN A 158 -3.68 -27.35 6.15
N ASN A 159 -3.82 -26.05 6.42
CA ASN A 159 -5.13 -25.34 6.46
C ASN A 159 -5.47 -24.73 5.11
N ASP A 160 -6.59 -24.04 4.88
CA ASP A 160 -6.76 -23.32 3.61
C ASP A 160 -5.85 -22.09 3.51
N SER A 161 -5.60 -21.59 2.29
CA SER A 161 -4.76 -20.42 2.05
C SER A 161 -5.60 -19.20 1.69
N ASN A 162 -5.32 -18.08 2.34
CA ASN A 162 -5.96 -16.79 2.13
C ASN A 162 -5.17 -15.94 1.12
N ASN A 163 -5.00 -16.47 -0.09
CA ASN A 163 -4.16 -15.87 -1.13
C ASN A 163 -4.87 -14.81 -1.99
N SER A 164 -6.01 -14.28 -1.54
CA SER A 164 -6.84 -13.35 -2.29
C SER A 164 -7.32 -12.19 -1.41
N PHE A 165 -7.37 -10.99 -1.99
CA PHE A 165 -7.87 -9.78 -1.35
C PHE A 165 -9.39 -9.73 -1.45
N THR A 166 -10.08 -10.10 -0.36
CA THR A 166 -11.54 -10.23 -0.31
C THR A 166 -12.15 -9.32 0.75
N GLU A 167 -13.45 -9.03 0.60
CA GLU A 167 -14.22 -8.30 1.61
C GLU A 167 -14.20 -9.01 2.97
N GLU A 168 -14.38 -10.33 2.97
CA GLU A 168 -14.39 -11.12 4.20
C GLU A 168 -13.13 -10.89 5.05
N LEU A 169 -11.97 -10.82 4.41
CA LEU A 169 -10.68 -10.75 5.10
C LEU A 169 -10.19 -9.32 5.35
N PHE A 170 -10.58 -8.35 4.53
CA PHE A 170 -9.98 -7.00 4.57
C PHE A 170 -10.99 -5.87 4.76
N ASN A 171 -12.29 -6.15 4.80
CA ASN A 171 -13.30 -5.13 5.03
C ASN A 171 -13.44 -4.87 6.53
N TRP A 172 -13.24 -3.62 6.92
CA TRP A 172 -13.40 -3.19 8.31
C TRP A 172 -14.73 -2.45 8.52
N SER A 173 -15.38 -2.74 9.65
CA SER A 173 -16.58 -2.01 10.09
C SER A 173 -16.25 -0.57 10.49
N GLU A 174 -15.08 -0.37 11.08
CA GLU A 174 -14.56 0.90 11.56
C GLU A 174 -13.25 1.25 10.84
N CYS A 175 -13.14 2.50 10.42
CA CYS A 175 -11.97 3.03 9.72
C CYS A 175 -11.35 4.15 10.56
N ASP A 176 -10.09 3.96 10.95
CA ASP A 176 -9.35 4.97 11.71
C ASP A 176 -8.90 6.09 10.75
N ILE A 177 -9.11 7.35 11.11
CA ILE A 177 -8.72 8.51 10.29
C ILE A 177 -7.71 9.34 11.06
N TYR A 178 -6.53 9.56 10.48
CA TYR A 178 -5.50 10.43 11.04
C TYR A 178 -5.21 11.57 10.08
N ASP A 179 -5.44 12.80 10.53
CA ASP A 179 -5.13 14.01 9.77
C ASP A 179 -3.87 14.68 10.31
N TRP A 180 -2.80 14.65 9.52
CA TRP A 180 -1.52 15.28 9.83
C TRP A 180 -1.47 16.74 9.39
N SER A 181 -2.45 17.22 8.62
CA SER A 181 -2.52 18.62 8.18
C SER A 181 -2.83 19.57 9.34
N GLU A 182 -3.57 19.11 10.36
CA GLU A 182 -3.91 19.91 11.54
C GLU A 182 -2.72 20.13 12.50
N GLN A 183 -1.68 19.28 12.45
CA GLN A 183 -0.49 19.43 13.32
C GLN A 183 0.47 20.53 12.86
N LEU A 184 0.30 21.08 11.65
CA LEU A 184 1.16 22.15 11.11
C LEU A 184 0.62 23.57 11.37
N ILE A 185 -0.54 23.72 12.02
CA ILE A 185 -1.15 25.03 12.32
C ILE A 185 -0.80 25.52 13.75
N GLY A 186 0.16 24.85 14.41
CA GLY A 186 0.54 25.10 15.81
C GLY A 186 1.99 25.50 16.04
N ILE A 187 2.63 26.22 15.09
CA ILE A 187 3.93 26.89 15.30
C ILE A 187 3.86 28.32 14.73
#